data_AF-A0AA92UWE9-F1
#
_entry.id   AF-A0AA92UWE9-F1
#
_cell.length_a   1.000
_cell.length_b   1.000
_cell.length_c   1.000
_cell.angle_alpha   90.00
_cell.angle_beta   90.00
_cell.angle_gamma   90.00
#
_symmetry.space_group_name_H-M   'P 1'
#
loop_
_entity.id
_entity.type
_entity.pdbx_description
1 polymer ?
#
loop_
_entity_poly.entity_id
_entity_poly.type
_entity_poly.pdbx_seq_one_letter_code
_entity_poly.pdbx_strand_id
1 'polypeptide(L)'
;MWNLGSIILEQSSEILPKYYALFHYVTSDECTIDANKKQLFQQIVSLELFLNYFYSIYIVSLRGALLAMNEKEQKANLKYVNAYIIEGYKALWGFTKHNQSLWGQFIKLYSKEKNTDTFDEMLDEITCALKDYGDNAITDKDERCLAMHYQIDKNGNPQELLKLDEITIEKEQERYYQFSPIYHKMIDCLVELLNYYLFKPYRTEILKIQPLLPELNIVDQLVWHDKINEINFAITKNIEAQASSFENCKDMLHKYPLMFKEISRKYNVDLNDCKELLGSSEAMLAISYFSIDLCSILKVYFNSTIPLERNIALSRMNIICHSIIDRVYGYRDRKGSYWEQYITKPYFNMELPDTVVNIRNVMESLIASNTYTQEKRSSFVHLKKDNYIRAIKYLYSNSPLVEIQNSEAIIKILPEIQKAIVGVVKQVDSNIKCSYARKNSWIDEDLKKIAPYRNQPRVKSVYESLLLLKKGEIMEAIKILKDI
;
A
#
# COMPACT_ATOMS: atom_id res chain seq x y z
N MET A 1 6.90 -6.43 23.33
CA MET A 1 6.30 -6.49 21.98
C MET A 1 7.18 -7.24 20.98
N TRP A 2 8.46 -6.87 20.83
CA TRP A 2 9.43 -7.51 19.91
C TRP A 2 9.54 -9.04 20.00
N ASN A 3 9.85 -9.57 21.19
CA ASN A 3 9.98 -11.03 21.36
C ASN A 3 8.65 -11.75 21.19
N LEU A 4 7.55 -11.15 21.65
CA LEU A 4 6.22 -11.75 21.54
C LEU A 4 5.76 -11.86 20.07
N GLY A 5 5.99 -10.82 19.26
CA GLY A 5 5.67 -10.87 17.83
C GLY A 5 6.48 -11.92 17.07
N SER A 6 7.77 -12.09 17.39
CA SER A 6 8.60 -13.14 16.78
C SER A 6 8.08 -14.54 17.13
N ILE A 7 7.77 -14.79 18.41
CA ILE A 7 7.23 -16.08 18.88
C ILE A 7 5.93 -16.43 18.14
N ILE A 8 5.01 -15.46 17.98
CA ILE A 8 3.75 -15.69 17.29
C ILE A 8 3.98 -16.05 15.82
N LEU A 9 4.93 -15.38 15.15
CA LEU A 9 5.24 -15.65 13.75
C LEU A 9 5.92 -17.01 13.56
N GLU A 10 6.81 -17.40 14.47
CA GLU A 10 7.43 -18.74 14.48
C GLU A 10 6.38 -19.82 14.69
N GLN A 11 5.51 -19.69 15.69
CA GLN A 11 4.40 -20.60 15.94
C GLN A 11 3.45 -20.68 14.72
N SER A 12 3.07 -19.53 14.18
CA SER A 12 2.19 -19.45 13.00
C SER A 12 2.79 -20.15 11.78
N SER A 13 4.12 -20.11 11.62
CA SER A 13 4.81 -20.76 10.51
C SER A 13 4.64 -22.29 10.51
N GLU A 14 4.52 -22.89 11.69
CA GLU A 14 4.27 -24.33 11.89
C GLU A 14 2.77 -24.68 11.90
N ILE A 15 1.94 -23.76 12.40
CA ILE A 15 0.51 -23.94 12.61
C ILE A 15 -0.26 -23.86 11.28
N LEU A 16 0.06 -22.87 10.44
CA LEU A 16 -0.67 -22.62 9.19
C LEU A 16 -0.69 -23.83 8.25
N PRO A 17 0.41 -24.56 7.97
CA PRO A 17 0.38 -25.74 7.10
C PRO A 17 -0.49 -26.87 7.66
N LYS A 18 -0.43 -27.09 8.98
CA LYS A 18 -1.20 -28.14 9.67
C LYS A 18 -2.69 -27.88 9.54
N TYR A 19 -3.14 -26.68 9.89
CA TYR A 19 -4.55 -26.31 9.80
C TYR A 19 -5.02 -26.14 8.36
N TYR A 20 -4.13 -25.81 7.41
CA TYR A 20 -4.47 -25.74 6.01
C TYR A 20 -4.80 -27.13 5.47
N ALA A 21 -3.94 -28.12 5.75
CA ALA A 21 -4.22 -29.51 5.41
C ALA A 21 -5.50 -30.03 6.08
N LEU A 22 -5.71 -29.69 7.36
CA LEU A 22 -6.92 -30.07 8.08
C LEU A 22 -8.18 -29.43 7.48
N PHE A 23 -8.12 -28.16 7.07
CA PHE A 23 -9.23 -27.48 6.39
C PHE A 23 -9.62 -28.19 5.08
N HIS A 24 -8.63 -28.57 4.27
CA HIS A 24 -8.87 -29.31 3.03
C HIS A 24 -9.41 -30.72 3.29
N TYR A 25 -8.91 -31.40 4.32
CA TYR A 25 -9.48 -32.69 4.74
C TYR A 25 -10.95 -32.57 5.18
N VAL A 26 -11.29 -31.63 6.07
CA VAL A 26 -12.68 -31.49 6.55
C VAL A 26 -13.64 -30.96 5.48
N THR A 27 -13.13 -30.49 4.34
CA THR A 27 -13.94 -30.06 3.21
C THR A 27 -13.98 -31.08 2.08
N SER A 28 -13.15 -32.12 2.10
CA SER A 28 -13.14 -33.16 1.07
C SER A 28 -14.25 -34.19 1.28
N ASP A 29 -14.56 -34.94 0.22
CA ASP A 29 -15.47 -36.08 0.26
C ASP A 29 -14.85 -37.30 0.99
N GLU A 30 -13.52 -37.30 1.17
CA GLU A 30 -12.77 -38.33 1.89
C GLU A 30 -12.89 -38.18 3.43
N CYS A 31 -13.46 -37.08 3.91
CA CYS A 31 -13.63 -36.84 5.33
C CYS A 31 -14.60 -37.85 5.96
N THR A 32 -14.08 -38.68 6.87
CA THR A 32 -14.85 -39.73 7.57
C THR A 32 -15.66 -39.22 8.77
N ILE A 33 -15.60 -37.91 9.04
CA ILE A 33 -16.33 -37.26 10.14
C ILE A 33 -17.82 -37.15 9.80
N ASP A 34 -18.67 -37.35 10.80
CA ASP A 34 -20.13 -37.21 10.69
C ASP A 34 -20.55 -35.88 10.01
N ALA A 35 -21.46 -35.99 9.06
CA ALA A 35 -21.89 -34.88 8.21
C ALA A 35 -22.48 -33.68 9.00
N ASN A 36 -23.16 -33.94 10.12
CA ASN A 36 -23.75 -32.88 10.94
C ASN A 36 -22.66 -32.08 11.68
N LYS A 37 -21.60 -32.78 12.13
CA LYS A 37 -20.46 -32.16 12.84
C LYS A 37 -19.43 -31.53 11.90
N LYS A 38 -19.38 -31.99 10.65
CA LYS A 38 -18.43 -31.52 9.62
C LYS A 38 -18.48 -30.00 9.45
N GLN A 39 -19.67 -29.39 9.46
CA GLN A 39 -19.83 -27.93 9.28
C GLN A 39 -19.27 -27.14 10.47
N LEU A 40 -19.53 -27.58 11.70
CA LEU A 40 -18.96 -26.93 12.90
C LEU A 40 -17.43 -27.00 12.86
N PHE A 41 -16.88 -28.17 12.56
CA PHE A 41 -15.42 -28.36 12.53
C PHE A 41 -14.76 -27.54 11.43
N GLN A 42 -15.39 -27.50 10.25
CA GLN A 42 -14.93 -26.65 9.17
C GLN A 42 -14.82 -25.20 9.65
N GLN A 43 -15.80 -24.68 10.40
CA GLN A 43 -15.74 -23.30 10.88
C GLN A 43 -14.70 -23.07 11.97
N ILE A 44 -14.54 -23.99 12.92
CA ILE A 44 -13.50 -23.89 13.95
C ILE A 44 -12.10 -23.86 13.30
N VAL A 45 -11.83 -24.79 12.38
CA VAL A 45 -10.56 -24.83 11.63
C VAL A 45 -10.39 -23.59 10.74
N SER A 46 -11.48 -23.10 10.14
CA SER A 46 -11.49 -21.87 9.33
C SER A 46 -11.11 -20.64 10.17
N LEU A 47 -11.62 -20.54 11.41
CA LEU A 47 -11.30 -19.46 12.34
C LEU A 47 -9.83 -19.51 12.79
N GLU A 48 -9.32 -20.70 13.12
CA GLU A 48 -7.90 -20.87 13.49
C GLU A 48 -6.96 -20.45 12.35
N LEU A 49 -7.23 -20.94 11.14
CA LEU A 49 -6.46 -20.53 9.96
C LEU A 49 -6.49 -19.02 9.76
N PHE A 50 -7.70 -18.44 9.85
CA PHE A 50 -7.90 -17.03 9.65
C PHE A 50 -7.13 -16.21 10.70
N LEU A 51 -7.30 -16.51 11.99
CA LEU A 51 -6.68 -15.74 13.08
C LEU A 51 -5.16 -15.80 13.01
N ASN A 52 -4.57 -16.98 12.81
CA ASN A 52 -3.12 -17.10 12.69
C ASN A 52 -2.59 -16.34 11.46
N TYR A 53 -3.28 -16.39 10.33
CA TYR A 53 -2.88 -15.64 9.13
C TYR A 53 -3.04 -14.12 9.30
N PHE A 54 -4.24 -13.67 9.68
CA PHE A 54 -4.57 -12.26 9.87
C PHE A 54 -3.67 -11.62 10.94
N TYR A 55 -3.46 -12.29 12.06
CA TYR A 55 -2.64 -11.72 13.12
C TYR A 55 -1.15 -11.71 12.75
N SER A 56 -0.68 -12.70 11.98
CA SER A 56 0.67 -12.68 11.41
C SER A 56 0.89 -11.49 10.48
N ILE A 57 0.01 -11.25 9.50
CA ILE A 57 0.15 -10.09 8.59
C ILE A 57 0.00 -8.76 9.33
N TYR A 58 -0.79 -8.70 10.39
CA TYR A 58 -0.90 -7.53 11.26
C TYR A 58 0.41 -7.25 12.02
N ILE A 59 0.97 -8.27 12.69
CA ILE A 59 2.23 -8.17 13.45
C ILE A 59 3.40 -7.76 12.57
N VAL A 60 3.53 -8.34 11.37
CA VAL A 60 4.63 -7.98 10.44
C VAL A 60 4.58 -6.49 10.07
N SER A 61 3.39 -5.90 9.94
CA SER A 61 3.25 -4.46 9.68
C SER A 61 3.74 -3.62 10.85
N LEU A 62 3.31 -3.98 12.07
CA LEU A 62 3.65 -3.23 13.27
C LEU A 62 5.15 -3.33 13.55
N ARG A 63 5.73 -4.53 13.42
CA ARG A 63 7.17 -4.74 13.54
C ARG A 63 7.96 -3.92 12.52
N GLY A 64 7.55 -3.93 11.25
CA GLY A 64 8.16 -3.10 10.21
C GLY A 64 8.14 -1.60 10.57
N ALA A 65 7.02 -1.10 11.10
CA ALA A 65 6.90 0.28 11.54
C ALA A 65 7.80 0.61 12.75
N LEU A 66 7.96 -0.33 13.67
CA LEU A 66 8.83 -0.17 14.83
C LEU A 66 10.32 -0.27 14.50
N LEU A 67 10.70 -0.97 13.42
CA LEU A 67 12.09 -1.10 12.94
C LEU A 67 12.48 0.01 11.97
N ALA A 68 11.53 0.81 11.52
CA ALA A 68 11.77 1.85 10.54
C ALA A 68 12.83 2.85 11.05
N MET A 69 13.73 3.25 10.16
CA MET A 69 14.83 4.17 10.50
C MET A 69 14.47 5.64 10.26
N ASN A 70 13.35 5.90 9.58
CA ASN A 70 12.83 7.24 9.36
C ASN A 70 11.28 7.24 9.36
N GLU A 71 10.72 8.43 9.49
CA GLU A 71 9.27 8.66 9.61
C GLU A 71 8.48 8.16 8.39
N LYS A 72 9.01 8.33 7.17
CA LYS A 72 8.32 7.91 5.94
C LYS A 72 8.28 6.40 5.78
N GLU A 73 9.37 5.72 6.14
CA GLU A 73 9.42 4.26 6.24
C GLU A 73 8.44 3.75 7.32
N GLN A 74 8.36 4.44 8.46
CA GLN A 74 7.42 4.08 9.53
C GLN A 74 5.97 4.19 9.04
N LYS A 75 5.62 5.32 8.43
CA LYS A 75 4.27 5.58 7.87
C LYS A 75 3.88 4.60 6.77
N ALA A 76 4.83 4.24 5.90
CA ALA A 76 4.60 3.22 4.86
C ALA A 76 4.20 1.86 5.48
N ASN A 77 4.81 1.46 6.60
CA ASN A 77 4.43 0.25 7.32
C ASN A 77 3.12 0.41 8.11
N LEU A 78 2.90 1.55 8.78
CA LEU A 78 1.73 1.80 9.62
C LEU A 78 0.41 1.75 8.86
N LYS A 79 0.37 2.14 7.59
CA LYS A 79 -0.84 2.01 6.77
C LYS A 79 -1.38 0.57 6.74
N TYR A 80 -0.49 -0.41 6.71
CA TYR A 80 -0.86 -1.81 6.67
C TYR A 80 -1.38 -2.28 8.03
N VAL A 81 -0.89 -1.70 9.13
CA VAL A 81 -1.42 -1.95 10.48
C VAL A 81 -2.91 -1.57 10.51
N ASN A 82 -3.21 -0.31 10.17
CA ASN A 82 -4.57 0.23 10.11
C ASN A 82 -5.48 -0.60 9.17
N ALA A 83 -4.99 -0.92 7.97
CA ALA A 83 -5.81 -1.64 7.00
C ALA A 83 -6.03 -3.12 7.35
N TYR A 84 -5.02 -3.84 7.85
CA TYR A 84 -5.21 -5.25 8.23
C TYR A 84 -6.14 -5.39 9.43
N ILE A 85 -6.04 -4.53 10.45
CA ILE A 85 -6.95 -4.62 11.61
C ILE A 85 -8.41 -4.39 11.18
N ILE A 86 -8.66 -3.43 10.29
CA ILE A 86 -10.00 -3.15 9.77
C ILE A 86 -10.53 -4.31 8.90
N GLU A 87 -9.75 -4.80 7.93
CA GLU A 87 -10.16 -5.92 7.07
C GLU A 87 -10.32 -7.23 7.87
N GLY A 88 -9.42 -7.47 8.81
CA GLY A 88 -9.43 -8.63 9.68
C GLY A 88 -10.66 -8.62 10.57
N TYR A 89 -10.90 -7.51 11.26
CA TYR A 89 -12.08 -7.37 12.10
C TYR A 89 -13.39 -7.44 11.31
N LYS A 90 -13.43 -6.87 10.09
CA LYS A 90 -14.58 -6.99 9.19
C LYS A 90 -14.88 -8.45 8.80
N ALA A 91 -13.86 -9.25 8.49
CA ALA A 91 -14.03 -10.66 8.17
C ALA A 91 -14.41 -11.48 9.41
N LEU A 92 -13.80 -11.16 10.55
CA LEU A 92 -13.99 -11.87 11.81
C LEU A 92 -15.36 -11.64 12.44
N TRP A 93 -15.72 -10.37 12.67
CA TRP A 93 -16.92 -9.96 13.40
C TRP A 93 -18.02 -9.40 12.50
N GLY A 94 -17.63 -8.70 11.42
CA GLY A 94 -18.56 -7.99 10.53
C GLY A 94 -19.01 -6.65 11.11
N PHE A 95 -19.16 -5.62 10.27
CA PHE A 95 -19.61 -4.29 10.75
C PHE A 95 -21.12 -4.19 10.92
N THR A 96 -21.89 -4.65 9.92
CA THR A 96 -23.36 -4.55 9.89
C THR A 96 -24.04 -5.88 9.64
N LYS A 97 -23.28 -6.91 9.27
CA LYS A 97 -23.77 -8.26 8.94
C LYS A 97 -23.07 -9.31 9.79
N HIS A 98 -23.23 -9.21 11.11
CA HIS A 98 -22.56 -10.09 12.07
C HIS A 98 -22.84 -11.58 11.82
N ASN A 99 -24.07 -11.92 11.42
CA ASN A 99 -24.44 -13.29 11.08
C ASN A 99 -23.74 -13.87 9.83
N GLN A 100 -23.05 -13.04 9.05
CA GLN A 100 -22.28 -13.46 7.87
C GLN A 100 -20.77 -13.47 8.13
N SER A 101 -20.30 -13.00 9.29
CA SER A 101 -18.88 -13.03 9.64
C SER A 101 -18.41 -14.43 10.06
N LEU A 102 -17.09 -14.64 10.13
CA LEU A 102 -16.55 -15.93 10.55
C LEU A 102 -17.00 -16.29 11.97
N TRP A 103 -16.93 -15.35 12.91
CA TRP A 103 -17.36 -15.57 14.29
C TRP A 103 -18.86 -15.80 14.40
N GLY A 104 -19.68 -14.98 13.73
CA GLY A 104 -21.14 -15.13 13.80
C GLY A 104 -21.65 -16.43 13.16
N GLN A 105 -21.03 -16.89 12.08
CA GLN A 105 -21.32 -18.20 11.49
C GLN A 105 -20.94 -19.33 12.45
N PHE A 106 -19.78 -19.24 13.09
CA PHE A 106 -19.33 -20.20 14.08
C PHE A 106 -20.28 -20.28 15.29
N ILE A 107 -20.61 -19.18 15.94
CA ILE A 107 -21.53 -19.17 17.11
C ILE A 107 -22.90 -19.76 16.75
N LYS A 108 -23.42 -19.44 15.56
CA LYS A 108 -24.68 -20.00 15.06
C LYS A 108 -24.62 -21.52 14.87
N LEU A 109 -23.48 -22.06 14.44
CA LEU A 109 -23.30 -23.51 14.28
C LEU A 109 -23.04 -24.20 15.62
N TYR A 110 -22.20 -23.60 16.46
CA TYR A 110 -21.91 -24.10 17.79
C TYR A 110 -23.18 -24.24 18.63
N SER A 111 -24.05 -23.22 18.66
CA SER A 111 -25.32 -23.28 19.40
C SER A 111 -26.27 -24.39 18.93
N LYS A 112 -26.16 -24.85 17.68
CA LYS A 112 -26.98 -25.95 17.14
C LYS A 112 -26.40 -27.33 17.40
N GLU A 113 -25.08 -27.45 17.31
CA GLU A 113 -24.37 -28.72 17.32
C GLU A 113 -23.70 -29.03 18.68
N LYS A 114 -23.69 -28.08 19.63
CA LYS A 114 -23.08 -28.28 20.94
C LYS A 114 -23.75 -29.43 21.68
N ASN A 115 -22.93 -30.23 22.35
CA ASN A 115 -23.35 -31.31 23.24
C ASN A 115 -22.90 -31.07 24.70
N THR A 116 -22.36 -29.88 24.98
CA THR A 116 -21.91 -29.43 26.30
C THR A 116 -21.96 -27.91 26.38
N ASP A 117 -22.15 -27.37 27.58
CA ASP A 117 -22.13 -25.93 27.86
C ASP A 117 -20.75 -25.47 28.38
N THR A 118 -19.76 -26.36 28.41
CA THR A 118 -18.41 -26.11 28.97
C THR A 118 -17.73 -24.86 28.40
N PHE A 119 -17.99 -24.51 27.13
CA PHE A 119 -17.32 -23.40 26.46
C PHE A 119 -18.16 -22.12 26.41
N ASP A 120 -19.41 -22.15 26.87
CA ASP A 120 -20.37 -21.08 26.65
C ASP A 120 -19.94 -19.76 27.28
N GLU A 121 -19.48 -19.79 28.53
CA GLU A 121 -18.98 -18.60 29.24
C GLU A 121 -17.80 -17.95 28.51
N MET A 122 -16.83 -18.75 28.06
CA MET A 122 -15.66 -18.27 27.32
C MET A 122 -16.05 -17.68 25.96
N LEU A 123 -17.01 -18.30 25.26
CA LEU A 123 -17.52 -17.82 23.99
C LEU A 123 -18.31 -16.51 24.13
N ASP A 124 -19.08 -16.37 25.20
CA ASP A 124 -19.81 -15.15 25.53
C ASP A 124 -18.86 -14.01 25.88
N GLU A 125 -17.82 -14.28 26.68
CA GLU A 125 -16.77 -13.30 26.99
C GLU A 125 -16.08 -12.78 25.73
N ILE A 126 -15.66 -13.68 24.83
CA ILE A 126 -15.03 -13.31 23.56
C ILE A 126 -15.99 -12.49 22.70
N THR A 127 -17.27 -12.90 22.64
CA THR A 127 -18.30 -12.21 21.86
C THR A 127 -18.52 -10.79 22.37
N CYS A 128 -18.59 -10.59 23.69
CA CYS A 128 -18.67 -9.27 24.32
C CYS A 128 -17.42 -8.43 24.02
N ALA A 129 -16.22 -9.00 24.19
CA ALA A 129 -14.97 -8.29 23.93
C ALA A 129 -14.82 -7.86 22.46
N LEU A 130 -15.20 -8.73 21.52
CA LEU A 130 -15.23 -8.39 20.10
C LEU A 130 -16.19 -7.24 19.83
N LYS A 131 -17.40 -7.27 20.39
CA LYS A 131 -18.38 -6.19 20.25
C LYS A 131 -17.85 -4.87 20.79
N ASP A 132 -17.35 -4.88 22.03
CA ASP A 132 -16.84 -3.67 22.70
C ASP A 132 -15.66 -3.07 21.94
N TYR A 133 -14.77 -3.90 21.38
CA TYR A 133 -13.68 -3.42 20.53
C TYR A 133 -14.20 -2.73 19.26
N GLY A 134 -15.20 -3.30 18.59
CA GLY A 134 -15.78 -2.72 17.38
C GLY A 134 -16.47 -1.38 17.61
N ASP A 135 -17.13 -1.23 18.75
CA ASP A 135 -17.85 -0.02 19.12
C ASP A 135 -16.92 1.13 19.53
N ASN A 136 -15.72 0.82 20.07
CA ASN A 136 -14.84 1.83 20.67
C ASN A 136 -13.51 2.07 19.93
N ALA A 137 -12.96 1.08 19.20
CA ALA A 137 -11.60 1.15 18.66
C ALA A 137 -11.53 1.32 17.12
N ILE A 138 -12.61 0.97 16.39
CA ILE A 138 -12.64 0.99 14.92
C ILE A 138 -13.38 2.23 14.41
N THR A 139 -12.67 3.35 14.33
CA THR A 139 -13.22 4.66 13.93
C THR A 139 -13.07 4.99 12.44
N ASP A 140 -12.12 4.36 11.72
CA ASP A 140 -11.65 4.86 10.42
C ASP A 140 -12.00 3.94 9.24
N LYS A 141 -13.29 3.57 9.14
CA LYS A 141 -13.77 2.59 8.15
C LYS A 141 -13.51 3.00 6.69
N ASP A 142 -13.36 4.31 6.43
CA ASP A 142 -13.14 4.89 5.10
C ASP A 142 -11.64 5.01 4.72
N GLU A 143 -10.73 5.18 5.69
CA GLU A 143 -9.27 5.22 5.47
C GLU A 143 -8.71 3.89 4.92
N ARG A 144 -9.48 2.81 5.12
CA ARG A 144 -9.33 1.47 4.52
C ARG A 144 -8.98 1.53 3.03
N CYS A 145 -9.64 2.41 2.28
CA CYS A 145 -9.47 2.44 0.84
C CYS A 145 -8.11 3.03 0.41
N LEU A 146 -7.53 3.90 1.24
CA LEU A 146 -6.26 4.58 0.96
C LEU A 146 -5.06 3.67 1.17
N ALA A 147 -5.09 2.86 2.24
CA ALA A 147 -3.93 2.12 2.70
C ALA A 147 -3.60 0.85 1.88
N MET A 148 -4.60 0.09 1.40
CA MET A 148 -4.38 -1.18 0.68
C MET A 148 -4.74 -1.17 -0.80
N HIS A 149 -5.74 -0.38 -1.18
CA HIS A 149 -6.10 -0.22 -2.58
C HIS A 149 -5.24 0.83 -3.28
N TYR A 150 -4.39 1.53 -2.52
CA TYR A 150 -3.77 2.78 -2.91
C TYR A 150 -4.79 3.86 -3.27
N GLN A 151 -6.11 3.64 -3.18
CA GLN A 151 -7.20 4.41 -3.82
C GLN A 151 -6.78 5.30 -5.00
N ILE A 152 -5.94 4.71 -5.83
CA ILE A 152 -5.38 5.22 -7.07
C ILE A 152 -5.54 4.05 -8.06
N ASP A 153 -6.78 3.57 -8.18
CA ASP A 153 -7.25 3.04 -9.46
C ASP A 153 -7.09 4.17 -10.50
N LYS A 154 -7.21 3.92 -11.81
CA LYS A 154 -7.13 4.96 -12.86
C LYS A 154 -7.97 6.24 -12.60
N ASN A 155 -8.95 6.18 -11.69
CA ASN A 155 -9.82 7.29 -11.29
C ASN A 155 -9.56 7.86 -9.88
N GLY A 156 -8.55 7.40 -9.15
CA GLY A 156 -8.27 7.84 -7.78
C GLY A 156 -7.50 9.16 -7.68
N ASN A 157 -7.60 9.83 -6.53
CA ASN A 157 -6.98 11.12 -6.25
C ASN A 157 -5.64 10.92 -5.48
N PRO A 158 -4.48 11.18 -6.10
CA PRO A 158 -3.18 10.99 -5.45
C PRO A 158 -2.96 11.84 -4.19
N GLN A 159 -3.70 12.94 -4.02
CA GLN A 159 -3.63 13.78 -2.82
C GLN A 159 -4.14 13.05 -1.57
N GLU A 160 -4.94 12.00 -1.73
CA GLU A 160 -5.38 11.19 -0.59
C GLU A 160 -4.21 10.45 0.09
N LEU A 161 -3.07 10.27 -0.59
CA LEU A 161 -1.85 9.76 0.05
C LEU A 161 -1.33 10.68 1.16
N LEU A 162 -1.72 11.95 1.16
CA LEU A 162 -1.35 12.89 2.21
C LEU A 162 -2.02 12.55 3.56
N LYS A 163 -3.17 11.87 3.55
CA LYS A 163 -3.81 11.39 4.79
C LYS A 163 -2.96 10.32 5.50
N LEU A 164 -2.07 9.64 4.77
CA LEU A 164 -1.13 8.69 5.39
C LEU A 164 -0.11 9.37 6.29
N ASP A 165 0.11 10.69 6.13
CA ASP A 165 0.95 11.45 7.05
C ASP A 165 0.31 11.68 8.42
N GLU A 166 -1.00 11.46 8.55
CA GLU A 166 -1.76 11.62 9.80
C GLU A 166 -1.74 10.35 10.66
N ILE A 167 -1.27 9.22 10.10
CA ILE A 167 -1.16 7.95 10.83
C ILE A 167 0.04 8.03 11.78
N THR A 168 -0.20 7.78 13.06
CA THR A 168 0.84 7.79 14.10
C THR A 168 1.05 6.40 14.69
N ILE A 169 2.26 6.14 15.16
CA ILE A 169 2.62 4.87 15.80
C ILE A 169 1.83 4.66 17.09
N GLU A 170 1.56 5.71 17.85
CA GLU A 170 0.85 5.64 19.13
C GLU A 170 -0.59 5.13 18.93
N LYS A 171 -1.29 5.65 17.91
CA LYS A 171 -2.66 5.24 17.57
C LYS A 171 -2.71 3.76 17.18
N GLU A 172 -1.76 3.31 16.37
CA GLU A 172 -1.73 1.93 15.89
C GLU A 172 -1.22 0.92 16.93
N GLN A 173 -0.32 1.34 17.83
CA GLN A 173 0.08 0.55 19.00
C GLN A 173 -1.06 0.37 19.99
N GLU A 174 -1.84 1.42 20.24
CA GLU A 174 -3.01 1.33 21.13
C GLU A 174 -4.04 0.32 20.59
N ARG A 175 -4.31 0.35 19.28
CA ARG A 175 -5.15 -0.66 18.62
C ARG A 175 -4.64 -2.08 18.81
N TYR A 176 -3.32 -2.27 18.73
CA TYR A 176 -2.69 -3.56 19.00
C TYR A 176 -2.91 -3.98 20.45
N TYR A 177 -2.67 -3.09 21.42
CA TYR A 177 -2.83 -3.40 22.84
C TYR A 177 -4.27 -3.75 23.21
N GLN A 178 -5.25 -3.11 22.55
CA GLN A 178 -6.66 -3.39 22.75
C GLN A 178 -7.09 -4.73 22.11
N PHE A 179 -6.58 -5.06 20.93
CA PHE A 179 -6.99 -6.29 20.22
C PHE A 179 -6.22 -7.54 20.67
N SER A 180 -4.95 -7.41 21.06
CA SER A 180 -4.08 -8.53 21.42
C SER A 180 -4.67 -9.46 22.51
N PRO A 181 -5.28 -8.96 23.60
CA PRO A 181 -5.94 -9.81 24.59
C PRO A 181 -7.10 -10.62 24.01
N ILE A 182 -7.87 -10.03 23.09
CA ILE A 182 -9.00 -10.70 22.42
C ILE A 182 -8.45 -11.83 21.55
N TYR A 183 -7.41 -11.56 20.75
CA TYR A 183 -6.74 -12.57 19.94
C TYR A 183 -6.29 -13.78 20.78
N HIS A 184 -5.61 -13.54 21.90
CA HIS A 184 -5.12 -14.62 22.76
C HIS A 184 -6.27 -15.46 23.34
N LYS A 185 -7.31 -14.80 23.89
CA LYS A 185 -8.52 -15.51 24.35
C LYS A 185 -9.14 -16.38 23.26
N MET A 186 -9.20 -15.87 22.03
CA MET A 186 -9.75 -16.60 20.89
C MET A 186 -8.91 -17.83 20.52
N ILE A 187 -7.59 -17.69 20.42
CA ILE A 187 -6.70 -18.83 20.11
C ILE A 187 -6.79 -19.89 21.20
N ASP A 188 -6.74 -19.51 22.47
CA ASP A 188 -6.82 -20.46 23.59
C ASP A 188 -8.16 -21.23 23.55
N CYS A 189 -9.26 -20.51 23.35
CA CYS A 189 -10.60 -21.08 23.19
C CYS A 189 -10.70 -22.05 22.01
N LEU A 190 -10.19 -21.66 20.83
CA LEU A 190 -10.28 -22.46 19.62
C LEU A 190 -9.41 -23.72 19.71
N VAL A 191 -8.24 -23.65 20.34
CA VAL A 191 -7.40 -24.82 20.63
C VAL A 191 -8.14 -25.81 21.52
N GLU A 192 -8.82 -25.34 22.57
CA GLU A 192 -9.63 -26.20 23.43
C GLU A 192 -10.81 -26.83 22.69
N LEU A 193 -11.53 -26.05 21.89
CA LEU A 193 -12.63 -26.52 21.05
C LEU A 193 -12.16 -27.57 20.05
N LEU A 194 -11.06 -27.34 19.34
CA LEU A 194 -10.47 -28.32 18.43
C LEU A 194 -10.06 -29.59 19.16
N ASN A 195 -9.46 -29.46 20.33
CA ASN A 195 -9.07 -30.63 21.11
C ASN A 195 -10.29 -31.45 21.52
N TYR A 196 -11.35 -30.80 21.99
CA TYR A 196 -12.58 -31.45 22.44
C TYR A 196 -13.36 -32.07 21.28
N TYR A 197 -13.64 -31.29 20.23
CA TYR A 197 -14.54 -31.67 19.16
C TYR A 197 -13.87 -32.50 18.06
N LEU A 198 -12.58 -32.27 17.78
CA LEU A 198 -11.89 -32.81 16.62
C LEU A 198 -10.76 -33.76 16.99
N PHE A 199 -9.75 -33.32 17.75
CA PHE A 199 -8.56 -34.14 18.02
C PHE A 199 -8.84 -35.32 18.95
N LYS A 200 -9.58 -35.15 20.06
CA LYS A 200 -9.90 -36.28 20.96
C LYS A 200 -10.73 -37.37 20.27
N PRO A 201 -11.81 -37.05 19.54
CA PRO A 201 -12.66 -38.10 18.96
C PRO A 201 -12.09 -38.72 17.67
N TYR A 202 -11.28 -37.98 16.91
CA TYR A 202 -10.81 -38.40 15.57
C TYR A 202 -9.28 -38.47 15.44
N ARG A 203 -8.55 -38.63 16.56
CA ARG A 203 -7.08 -38.59 16.61
C ARG A 203 -6.40 -39.42 15.52
N THR A 204 -6.78 -40.70 15.40
CA THR A 204 -6.15 -41.65 14.47
C THR A 204 -6.30 -41.21 13.02
N GLU A 205 -7.43 -40.59 12.69
CA GLU A 205 -7.70 -40.12 11.34
C GLU A 205 -6.92 -38.84 11.02
N ILE A 206 -6.90 -37.90 11.97
CA ILE A 206 -6.19 -36.63 11.82
C ILE A 206 -4.68 -36.84 11.68
N LEU A 207 -4.11 -37.82 12.40
CA LEU A 207 -2.68 -38.14 12.31
C LEU A 207 -2.26 -38.67 10.92
N LYS A 208 -3.19 -39.09 10.07
CA LYS A 208 -2.90 -39.54 8.70
C LYS A 208 -2.78 -38.37 7.72
N ILE A 209 -3.33 -37.20 8.06
CA ILE A 209 -3.38 -36.03 7.18
C ILE A 209 -1.95 -35.55 6.92
N GLN A 210 -1.56 -35.53 5.64
CA GLN A 210 -0.26 -35.03 5.22
C GLN A 210 -0.32 -33.51 4.98
N PRO A 211 0.77 -32.78 5.25
CA PRO A 211 0.89 -31.37 4.86
C PRO A 211 0.65 -31.20 3.35
N LEU A 212 -0.16 -30.20 2.98
CA LEU A 212 -0.44 -29.86 1.58
C LEU A 212 0.39 -28.69 1.06
N LEU A 213 0.96 -27.89 1.98
CA LEU A 213 1.82 -26.77 1.65
C LEU A 213 3.27 -27.22 1.74
N PRO A 214 4.15 -26.75 0.83
CA PRO A 214 5.58 -26.98 0.97
C PRO A 214 6.13 -26.23 2.19
N GLU A 215 7.38 -26.48 2.55
CA GLU A 215 8.08 -25.68 3.55
C GLU A 215 8.37 -24.26 3.02
N LEU A 216 8.46 -23.29 3.93
CA LEU A 216 8.81 -21.91 3.57
C LEU A 216 10.25 -21.85 3.08
N ASN A 217 10.48 -21.14 1.98
CA ASN A 217 11.81 -21.03 1.37
C ASN A 217 12.81 -20.31 2.29
N ILE A 218 13.95 -20.95 2.52
CA ILE A 218 15.09 -20.41 3.27
C ILE A 218 16.36 -20.28 2.42
N VAL A 219 16.39 -20.90 1.23
CA VAL A 219 17.59 -20.99 0.37
C VAL A 219 17.93 -19.64 -0.25
N ASP A 220 16.93 -18.80 -0.47
CA ASP A 220 17.07 -17.43 -0.94
C ASP A 220 17.97 -16.57 -0.03
N GLN A 221 18.04 -16.85 1.27
CA GLN A 221 18.93 -16.10 2.19
C GLN A 221 20.41 -16.29 1.85
N LEU A 222 20.79 -17.48 1.37
CA LEU A 222 22.17 -17.78 0.99
C LEU A 222 22.61 -16.96 -0.23
N VAL A 223 21.68 -16.64 -1.13
CA VAL A 223 21.96 -15.90 -2.37
C VAL A 223 22.38 -14.46 -2.07
N TRP A 224 21.79 -13.85 -1.04
CA TRP A 224 21.96 -12.42 -0.75
C TRP A 224 22.88 -12.14 0.43
N HIS A 225 23.28 -13.17 1.20
CA HIS A 225 23.97 -13.04 2.48
C HIS A 225 25.11 -12.03 2.47
N ASP A 226 26.03 -12.16 1.51
CA ASP A 226 27.22 -11.31 1.40
C ASP A 226 26.92 -9.87 0.93
N LYS A 227 25.71 -9.63 0.42
CA LYS A 227 25.27 -8.35 -0.15
C LYS A 227 24.24 -7.62 0.71
N ILE A 228 23.77 -8.20 1.82
CA ILE A 228 22.69 -7.62 2.65
C ILE A 228 23.01 -6.18 3.06
N ASN A 229 24.25 -5.90 3.49
CA ASN A 229 24.64 -4.55 3.90
C ASN A 229 24.61 -3.54 2.75
N GLU A 230 25.09 -3.94 1.56
CA GLU A 230 25.05 -3.10 0.36
C GLU A 230 23.61 -2.82 -0.08
N ILE A 231 22.77 -3.86 -0.08
CA ILE A 231 21.35 -3.79 -0.41
C ILE A 231 20.63 -2.85 0.56
N ASN A 232 20.81 -3.03 1.87
CA ASN A 232 20.20 -2.18 2.89
C ASN A 232 20.63 -0.71 2.78
N PHE A 233 21.90 -0.46 2.47
CA PHE A 233 22.40 0.88 2.23
C PHE A 233 21.73 1.52 1.00
N ALA A 234 21.67 0.80 -0.11
CA ALA A 234 21.03 1.26 -1.34
C ALA A 234 19.52 1.54 -1.14
N ILE A 235 18.82 0.67 -0.42
CA ILE A 235 17.40 0.85 -0.09
C ILE A 235 17.20 2.09 0.78
N THR A 236 18.01 2.26 1.83
CA THR A 236 17.90 3.42 2.75
C THR A 236 18.10 4.73 2.00
N LYS A 237 19.13 4.81 1.16
CA LYS A 237 19.38 5.97 0.31
C LYS A 237 18.22 6.27 -0.66
N ASN A 238 17.58 5.23 -1.20
CA ASN A 238 16.41 5.40 -2.06
C ASN A 238 15.23 5.99 -1.27
N ILE A 239 14.95 5.46 -0.07
CA ILE A 239 13.89 5.97 0.81
C ILE A 239 14.11 7.45 1.11
N GLU A 240 15.33 7.86 1.48
CA GLU A 240 15.65 9.26 1.80
C GLU A 240 15.45 10.19 0.59
N ALA A 241 15.93 9.78 -0.59
CA ALA A 241 15.75 10.55 -1.82
C ALA A 241 14.26 10.70 -2.20
N GLN A 242 13.49 9.63 -2.05
CA GLN A 242 12.07 9.63 -2.39
C GLN A 242 11.22 10.34 -1.33
N ALA A 243 11.60 10.29 -0.05
CA ALA A 243 10.99 11.08 1.01
C ALA A 243 11.14 12.59 0.73
N SER A 244 12.34 13.02 0.31
CA SER A 244 12.61 14.40 -0.08
C SER A 244 11.75 14.82 -1.29
N SER A 245 11.64 13.96 -2.30
CA SER A 245 10.79 14.18 -3.47
C SER A 245 9.30 14.27 -3.09
N PHE A 246 8.84 13.41 -2.18
CA PHE A 246 7.47 13.40 -1.68
C PHE A 246 7.11 14.73 -1.00
N GLU A 247 7.95 15.23 -0.08
CA GLU A 247 7.72 16.52 0.60
C GLU A 247 7.71 17.69 -0.38
N ASN A 248 8.61 17.70 -1.37
CA ASN A 248 8.61 18.73 -2.41
C ASN A 248 7.31 18.73 -3.22
N CYS A 249 6.79 17.55 -3.59
CA CYS A 249 5.53 17.43 -4.33
C CYS A 249 4.34 17.88 -3.47
N LYS A 250 4.29 17.49 -2.19
CA LYS A 250 3.28 17.93 -1.23
C LYS A 250 3.24 19.45 -1.11
N ASP A 251 4.40 20.07 -0.96
CA ASP A 251 4.56 21.52 -0.91
C ASP A 251 4.03 22.21 -2.17
N MET A 252 4.35 21.68 -3.35
CA MET A 252 3.86 22.21 -4.63
C MET A 252 2.33 22.11 -4.72
N LEU A 253 1.76 20.95 -4.38
CA LEU A 253 0.32 20.72 -4.43
C LEU A 253 -0.46 21.62 -3.47
N HIS A 254 0.15 22.02 -2.35
CA HIS A 254 -0.46 22.99 -1.45
C HIS A 254 -0.30 24.45 -1.95
N LYS A 255 0.91 24.84 -2.35
CA LYS A 255 1.25 26.24 -2.67
C LYS A 255 0.71 26.68 -4.04
N TYR A 256 0.84 25.86 -5.06
CA TYR A 256 0.59 26.27 -6.45
C TYR A 256 -0.88 26.59 -6.74
N PRO A 257 -1.89 25.84 -6.26
CA PRO A 257 -3.29 26.21 -6.50
C PRO A 257 -3.65 27.60 -5.93
N LEU A 258 -3.13 27.93 -4.74
CA LEU A 258 -3.33 29.23 -4.11
C LEU A 258 -2.68 30.34 -4.93
N MET A 259 -1.45 30.12 -5.38
CA MET A 259 -0.72 31.06 -6.24
C MET A 259 -1.45 31.27 -7.57
N PHE A 260 -1.86 30.21 -8.27
CA PHE A 260 -2.59 30.33 -9.54
C PHE A 260 -3.90 31.10 -9.37
N LYS A 261 -4.64 30.86 -8.29
CA LYS A 261 -5.87 31.60 -7.98
C LYS A 261 -5.59 33.09 -7.75
N GLU A 262 -4.53 33.42 -7.01
CA GLU A 262 -4.16 34.81 -6.74
C GLU A 262 -3.73 35.54 -8.03
N ILE A 263 -2.91 34.90 -8.87
CA ILE A 263 -2.45 35.45 -10.15
C ILE A 263 -3.61 35.65 -11.10
N SER A 264 -4.46 34.62 -11.26
CA SER A 264 -5.63 34.68 -12.13
C SER A 264 -6.55 35.84 -11.72
N ARG A 265 -6.79 36.02 -10.41
CA ARG A 265 -7.58 37.13 -9.87
C ARG A 265 -6.92 38.50 -10.10
N LYS A 266 -5.61 38.61 -9.85
CA LYS A 266 -4.88 39.91 -9.88
C LYS A 266 -4.65 40.41 -11.30
N TYR A 267 -4.43 39.50 -12.25
CA TYR A 267 -4.03 39.85 -13.62
C TYR A 267 -5.06 39.47 -14.69
N ASN A 268 -6.20 38.89 -14.30
CA ASN A 268 -7.27 38.44 -15.20
C ASN A 268 -6.76 37.50 -16.32
N VAL A 269 -5.90 36.55 -15.93
CA VAL A 269 -5.29 35.57 -16.84
C VAL A 269 -5.85 34.17 -16.60
N ASP A 270 -6.05 33.42 -17.67
CA ASP A 270 -6.42 32.01 -17.60
C ASP A 270 -5.17 31.14 -17.43
N LEU A 271 -5.10 30.43 -16.30
CA LEU A 271 -4.01 29.51 -15.93
C LEU A 271 -4.49 28.04 -15.93
N ASN A 272 -5.54 27.71 -16.67
CA ASN A 272 -6.03 26.34 -16.77
C ASN A 272 -4.95 25.36 -17.25
N ASP A 273 -4.06 25.77 -18.15
CA ASP A 273 -2.93 24.94 -18.61
C ASP A 273 -1.94 24.60 -17.47
N CYS A 274 -1.84 25.47 -16.45
CA CYS A 274 -1.04 25.20 -15.25
C CYS A 274 -1.65 24.12 -14.35
N LYS A 275 -2.92 23.73 -14.55
CA LYS A 275 -3.50 22.58 -13.85
C LYS A 275 -2.88 21.25 -14.30
N GLU A 276 -2.34 21.16 -15.51
CA GLU A 276 -1.59 19.97 -15.96
C GLU A 276 -0.27 19.79 -15.16
N LEU A 277 0.29 20.88 -14.64
CA LEU A 277 1.45 20.84 -13.74
C LEU A 277 1.10 20.18 -12.40
N LEU A 278 -0.10 20.45 -11.89
CA LEU A 278 -0.60 19.82 -10.66
C LEU A 278 -0.76 18.31 -10.84
N GLY A 279 -1.35 17.86 -11.96
CA GLY A 279 -1.48 16.44 -12.27
C GLY A 279 -0.12 15.72 -12.38
N SER A 280 0.89 16.41 -12.89
CA SER A 280 2.26 15.87 -12.93
C SER A 280 2.89 15.78 -11.53
N SER A 281 2.69 16.78 -10.67
CA SER A 281 3.12 16.74 -9.26
C SER A 281 2.40 15.65 -8.47
N GLU A 282 1.12 15.40 -8.74
CA GLU A 282 0.35 14.29 -8.17
C GLU A 282 0.91 12.92 -8.60
N ALA A 283 1.27 12.77 -9.88
CA ALA A 283 1.92 11.56 -10.37
C ALA A 283 3.29 11.33 -9.71
N MET A 284 4.10 12.39 -9.58
CA MET A 284 5.40 12.32 -8.91
C MET A 284 5.27 11.98 -7.42
N LEU A 285 4.30 12.58 -6.71
CA LEU A 285 3.98 12.26 -5.31
C LEU A 285 3.68 10.77 -5.15
N ALA A 286 2.81 10.23 -6.00
CA ALA A 286 2.44 8.82 -5.98
C ALA A 286 3.63 7.89 -6.28
N ILE A 287 4.46 8.22 -7.28
CA ILE A 287 5.66 7.44 -7.61
C ILE A 287 6.67 7.44 -6.45
N SER A 288 6.91 8.60 -5.83
CA SER A 288 7.77 8.68 -4.65
C SER A 288 7.25 7.80 -3.52
N TYR A 289 5.95 7.85 -3.27
CA TYR A 289 5.31 7.02 -2.26
C TYR A 289 5.42 5.51 -2.56
N PHE A 290 5.16 5.08 -3.80
CA PHE A 290 5.32 3.69 -4.22
C PHE A 290 6.75 3.18 -4.02
N SER A 291 7.75 4.02 -4.33
CA SER A 291 9.16 3.67 -4.14
C SER A 291 9.49 3.52 -2.66
N ILE A 292 9.06 4.46 -1.81
CA ILE A 292 9.24 4.38 -0.35
C ILE A 292 8.64 3.07 0.16
N ASP A 293 7.39 2.76 -0.21
CA ASP A 293 6.70 1.58 0.31
C ASP A 293 7.35 0.26 -0.14
N LEU A 294 7.71 0.14 -1.42
CA LEU A 294 8.41 -1.05 -1.92
C LEU A 294 9.76 -1.25 -1.23
N CYS A 295 10.52 -0.17 -1.05
CA CYS A 295 11.78 -0.18 -0.33
C CYS A 295 11.61 -0.56 1.15
N SER A 296 10.59 -0.01 1.84
CA SER A 296 10.29 -0.36 3.23
C SER A 296 9.99 -1.85 3.40
N ILE A 297 9.20 -2.45 2.49
CA ILE A 297 8.90 -3.88 2.54
C ILE A 297 10.11 -4.74 2.18
N LEU A 298 10.98 -4.31 1.27
CA LEU A 298 12.25 -5.00 0.99
C LEU A 298 13.17 -5.01 2.22
N LYS A 299 13.24 -3.90 2.99
CA LYS A 299 13.98 -3.90 4.27
C LYS A 299 13.41 -4.91 5.26
N VAL A 300 12.08 -5.04 5.37
CA VAL A 300 11.46 -6.08 6.22
C VAL A 300 11.89 -7.47 5.76
N TYR A 301 11.88 -7.73 4.45
CA TYR A 301 12.30 -9.03 3.90
C TYR A 301 13.78 -9.34 4.17
N PHE A 302 14.70 -8.42 3.88
CA PHE A 302 16.14 -8.65 4.02
C PHE A 302 16.63 -8.70 5.46
N ASN A 303 15.93 -8.03 6.39
CA ASN A 303 16.34 -7.98 7.80
C ASN A 303 15.64 -9.02 8.67
N SER A 304 14.67 -9.76 8.14
CA SER A 304 13.98 -10.79 8.91
C SER A 304 14.67 -12.15 8.80
N THR A 305 14.87 -12.79 9.94
CA THR A 305 15.29 -14.21 10.02
C THR A 305 14.10 -15.17 9.99
N ILE A 306 12.87 -14.69 10.15
CA ILE A 306 11.67 -15.51 10.28
C ILE A 306 11.10 -15.80 8.88
N PRO A 307 11.01 -17.08 8.44
CA PRO A 307 10.55 -17.40 7.09
C PRO A 307 9.14 -16.89 6.76
N LEU A 308 8.22 -16.92 7.74
CA LEU A 308 6.85 -16.44 7.54
C LEU A 308 6.80 -14.92 7.33
N GLU A 309 7.57 -14.16 8.11
CA GLU A 309 7.67 -12.70 7.98
C GLU A 309 8.18 -12.30 6.59
N ARG A 310 9.20 -13.01 6.08
CA ARG A 310 9.72 -12.82 4.73
C ARG A 310 8.68 -13.11 3.65
N ASN A 311 7.94 -14.21 3.75
CA ASN A 311 6.91 -14.54 2.76
C ASN A 311 5.72 -13.58 2.81
N ILE A 312 5.38 -13.05 4.00
CA ILE A 312 4.40 -11.95 4.14
C ILE A 312 4.94 -10.68 3.47
N ALA A 313 6.23 -10.36 3.61
CA ALA A 313 6.83 -9.23 2.90
C ALA A 313 6.73 -9.40 1.37
N LEU A 314 7.04 -10.58 0.83
CA LEU A 314 6.85 -10.89 -0.60
C LEU A 314 5.40 -10.66 -1.05
N SER A 315 4.43 -11.12 -0.25
CA SER A 315 3.00 -10.89 -0.57
C SER A 315 2.65 -9.40 -0.68
N ARG A 316 3.27 -8.54 0.13
CA ARG A 316 3.08 -7.09 0.04
C ARG A 316 3.79 -6.49 -1.17
N MET A 317 4.97 -6.98 -1.53
CA MET A 317 5.62 -6.61 -2.79
C MET A 317 4.69 -6.86 -3.97
N ASN A 318 3.93 -7.97 -3.95
CA ASN A 318 2.92 -8.24 -4.98
C ASN A 318 1.85 -7.15 -5.07
N ILE A 319 1.28 -6.75 -3.93
CA ILE A 319 0.27 -5.69 -3.85
C ILE A 319 0.84 -4.37 -4.41
N ILE A 320 2.05 -4.01 -3.98
CA ILE A 320 2.75 -2.77 -4.37
C ILE A 320 3.06 -2.77 -5.86
N CYS A 321 3.77 -3.79 -6.35
CA CYS A 321 4.24 -3.88 -7.73
C CYS A 321 3.09 -3.97 -8.72
N HIS A 322 2.03 -4.73 -8.41
CA HIS A 322 0.81 -4.72 -9.23
C HIS A 322 0.21 -3.31 -9.34
N SER A 323 0.13 -2.58 -8.23
CA SER A 323 -0.45 -1.24 -8.20
C SER A 323 0.41 -0.23 -8.95
N ILE A 324 1.74 -0.35 -8.88
CA ILE A 324 2.69 0.41 -9.69
C ILE A 324 2.45 0.15 -11.17
N ILE A 325 2.44 -1.12 -11.60
CA ILE A 325 2.27 -1.47 -13.02
C ILE A 325 0.94 -0.95 -13.54
N ASP A 326 -0.16 -1.15 -12.81
CA ASP A 326 -1.49 -0.76 -13.26
C ASP A 326 -1.67 0.76 -13.36
N ARG A 327 -1.20 1.52 -12.36
CA ARG A 327 -1.38 2.98 -12.34
C ARG A 327 -0.36 3.73 -13.18
N VAL A 328 0.92 3.35 -13.06
CA VAL A 328 2.00 4.08 -13.71
C VAL A 328 2.04 3.75 -15.20
N TYR A 329 1.86 2.48 -15.58
CA TYR A 329 1.96 2.05 -16.97
C TYR A 329 0.61 1.66 -17.60
N GLY A 330 -0.21 0.91 -16.86
CA GLY A 330 -1.46 0.32 -17.34
C GLY A 330 -1.29 -1.17 -17.61
N TYR A 331 -1.85 -2.02 -16.74
CA TYR A 331 -1.61 -3.47 -16.79
C TYR A 331 -2.36 -4.12 -17.97
N ARG A 332 -3.68 -3.89 -18.08
CA ARG A 332 -4.52 -4.40 -19.19
C ARG A 332 -4.77 -3.38 -20.28
N ASP A 333 -4.80 -2.13 -19.89
CA ASP A 333 -5.11 -0.99 -20.74
C ASP A 333 -4.24 0.17 -20.25
N ARG A 334 -3.70 0.96 -21.16
CA ARG A 334 -2.89 2.14 -20.82
C ARG A 334 -3.74 3.39 -20.61
N LYS A 335 -5.01 3.37 -21.01
CA LYS A 335 -5.90 4.52 -20.87
C LYS A 335 -6.02 4.99 -19.41
N GLY A 336 -5.74 6.26 -19.13
CA GLY A 336 -5.78 6.84 -17.79
C GLY A 336 -4.60 6.51 -16.89
N SER A 337 -3.56 5.83 -17.37
CA SER A 337 -2.31 5.64 -16.64
C SER A 337 -1.42 6.88 -16.74
N TYR A 338 -0.42 6.98 -15.85
CA TYR A 338 0.57 8.07 -15.94
C TYR A 338 1.40 8.00 -17.23
N TRP A 339 1.59 6.80 -17.76
CA TRP A 339 2.24 6.57 -19.04
C TRP A 339 1.52 7.26 -20.20
N GLU A 340 0.20 7.11 -20.30
CA GLU A 340 -0.58 7.81 -21.32
C GLU A 340 -0.59 9.33 -21.02
N GLN A 341 -0.95 9.70 -19.80
CA GLN A 341 -1.27 11.10 -19.46
C GLN A 341 -0.05 12.03 -19.43
N TYR A 342 1.07 11.55 -18.89
CA TYR A 342 2.20 12.41 -18.52
C TYR A 342 3.53 12.02 -19.17
N ILE A 343 3.62 10.86 -19.82
CA ILE A 343 4.89 10.40 -20.44
C ILE A 343 4.78 10.41 -21.95
N THR A 344 3.73 9.83 -22.53
CA THR A 344 3.60 9.67 -23.98
C THR A 344 2.79 10.77 -24.66
N LYS A 345 1.86 11.43 -23.95
CA LYS A 345 1.07 12.56 -24.46
C LYS A 345 1.89 13.60 -25.26
N PRO A 346 3.11 14.00 -24.85
CA PRO A 346 3.88 15.00 -25.60
C PRO A 346 4.53 14.49 -26.89
N TYR A 347 4.65 13.17 -27.05
CA TYR A 347 5.27 12.53 -28.21
C TYR A 347 4.22 11.98 -29.19
N PHE A 348 3.00 12.53 -29.17
CA PHE A 348 1.93 12.10 -30.07
C PHE A 348 2.40 12.25 -31.53
N ASN A 349 2.50 11.12 -32.26
CA ASN A 349 3.05 11.02 -33.61
C ASN A 349 4.57 11.29 -33.76
N MET A 350 5.35 11.20 -32.68
CA MET A 350 6.82 11.30 -32.70
C MET A 350 7.47 10.00 -32.20
N GLU A 351 8.73 9.78 -32.56
CA GLU A 351 9.51 8.70 -31.96
C GLU A 351 9.74 8.96 -30.47
N LEU A 352 9.61 7.90 -29.65
CA LEU A 352 9.86 7.98 -28.22
C LEU A 352 11.37 8.04 -27.96
N PRO A 353 11.84 8.88 -27.03
CA PRO A 353 13.25 8.88 -26.62
C PRO A 353 13.68 7.51 -26.09
N ASP A 354 14.96 7.16 -26.24
CA ASP A 354 15.53 5.87 -25.78
C ASP A 354 15.22 5.58 -24.31
N THR A 355 15.28 6.60 -23.44
CA THR A 355 14.92 6.46 -22.03
C THR A 355 13.47 6.01 -21.84
N VAL A 356 12.54 6.57 -22.63
CA VAL A 356 11.12 6.21 -22.59
C VAL A 356 10.91 4.81 -23.18
N VAL A 357 11.60 4.47 -24.26
CA VAL A 357 11.59 3.10 -24.82
C VAL A 357 12.08 2.07 -23.81
N ASN A 358 13.14 2.38 -23.06
CA ASN A 358 13.65 1.50 -22.00
C ASN A 358 12.61 1.30 -20.88
N ILE A 359 11.94 2.37 -20.43
CA ILE A 359 10.84 2.26 -19.46
C ILE A 359 9.75 1.31 -19.98
N ARG A 360 9.33 1.49 -21.24
CA ARG A 360 8.33 0.62 -21.87
C ARG A 360 8.74 -0.86 -21.82
N ASN A 361 9.96 -1.16 -22.27
CA ASN A 361 10.46 -2.53 -22.38
C ASN A 361 10.55 -3.21 -21.01
N VAL A 362 11.00 -2.49 -19.97
CA VAL A 362 11.03 -3.00 -18.59
C VAL A 362 9.62 -3.30 -18.08
N MET A 363 8.66 -2.37 -18.25
CA MET A 363 7.28 -2.56 -17.79
C MET A 363 6.58 -3.70 -18.53
N GLU A 364 6.82 -3.86 -19.84
CA GLU A 364 6.27 -4.96 -20.63
C GLU A 364 6.86 -6.32 -20.22
N SER A 365 8.16 -6.38 -19.94
CA SER A 365 8.80 -7.60 -19.40
C SER A 365 8.20 -7.99 -18.04
N LEU A 366 7.98 -7.02 -17.16
CA LEU A 366 7.35 -7.25 -15.85
C LEU A 366 5.92 -7.81 -15.98
N ILE A 367 5.12 -7.26 -16.91
CA ILE A 367 3.77 -7.79 -17.20
C ILE A 367 3.87 -9.21 -17.77
N ALA A 368 4.77 -9.45 -18.72
CA ALA A 368 4.96 -10.75 -19.35
C ALA A 368 5.42 -11.84 -18.36
N SER A 369 6.15 -11.47 -17.30
CA SER A 369 6.53 -12.40 -16.22
C SER A 369 5.33 -13.01 -15.49
N ASN A 370 4.16 -12.35 -15.53
CA ASN A 370 2.94 -12.74 -14.83
C ASN A 370 3.13 -12.98 -13.31
N THR A 371 4.14 -12.35 -12.71
CA THR A 371 4.46 -12.48 -11.28
C THR A 371 3.42 -11.79 -10.41
N TYR A 372 3.01 -10.59 -10.83
CA TYR A 372 2.08 -9.71 -10.12
C TYR A 372 0.72 -9.73 -10.83
N THR A 373 -0.28 -10.37 -10.22
CA THR A 373 -1.61 -10.54 -10.82
C THR A 373 -2.69 -9.93 -9.94
N GLN A 374 -3.78 -9.46 -10.56
CA GLN A 374 -4.92 -8.91 -9.82
C GLN A 374 -5.56 -9.93 -8.88
N GLU A 375 -5.52 -11.23 -9.23
CA GLU A 375 -6.02 -12.30 -8.36
C GLU A 375 -5.19 -12.44 -7.09
N LYS A 376 -3.85 -12.51 -7.23
CA LYS A 376 -2.92 -12.55 -6.09
C LYS A 376 -3.12 -11.32 -5.20
N ARG A 377 -3.12 -10.13 -5.81
CA ARG A 377 -3.37 -8.87 -5.09
C ARG A 377 -4.70 -8.90 -4.32
N SER A 378 -5.78 -9.33 -4.97
CA SER A 378 -7.11 -9.39 -4.35
C SER A 378 -7.18 -10.38 -3.18
N SER A 379 -6.40 -11.47 -3.25
CA SER A 379 -6.29 -12.46 -2.18
C SER A 379 -5.62 -11.88 -0.93
N PHE A 380 -4.58 -11.06 -1.10
CA PHE A 380 -3.87 -10.44 0.02
C PHE A 380 -4.55 -9.19 0.60
N VAL A 381 -5.32 -8.46 -0.21
CA VAL A 381 -5.98 -7.21 0.22
C VAL A 381 -7.30 -7.48 0.95
N HIS A 382 -8.08 -8.45 0.50
CA HIS A 382 -9.42 -8.69 1.03
C HIS A 382 -9.50 -10.01 1.77
N LEU A 383 -9.68 -9.97 3.10
CA LEU A 383 -9.61 -11.16 3.95
C LEU A 383 -10.91 -11.99 4.01
N LYS A 384 -11.66 -12.06 2.90
CA LYS A 384 -12.81 -12.97 2.78
C LYS A 384 -12.34 -14.44 2.75
N LYS A 385 -13.24 -15.39 3.07
CA LYS A 385 -12.90 -16.82 3.19
C LYS A 385 -12.03 -17.38 2.05
N ASP A 386 -12.53 -17.32 0.82
CA ASP A 386 -11.79 -17.87 -0.34
C ASP A 386 -10.49 -17.12 -0.65
N ASN A 387 -10.39 -15.87 -0.20
CA ASN A 387 -9.23 -15.03 -0.46
C ASN A 387 -8.10 -15.32 0.53
N TYR A 388 -8.38 -15.38 1.84
CA TYR A 388 -7.32 -15.67 2.80
C TYR A 388 -6.79 -17.10 2.67
N ILE A 389 -7.65 -18.07 2.29
CA ILE A 389 -7.21 -19.44 1.99
C ILE A 389 -6.25 -19.44 0.80
N ARG A 390 -6.59 -18.71 -0.28
CA ARG A 390 -5.69 -18.54 -1.43
C ARG A 390 -4.41 -17.77 -1.06
N ALA A 391 -4.51 -16.76 -0.22
CA ALA A 391 -3.38 -15.98 0.25
C ALA A 391 -2.38 -16.85 1.03
N ILE A 392 -2.86 -17.71 1.93
CA ILE A 392 -2.02 -18.69 2.63
C ILE A 392 -1.33 -19.60 1.61
N LYS A 393 -2.05 -20.16 0.64
CA LYS A 393 -1.42 -20.96 -0.43
C LYS A 393 -0.29 -20.18 -1.14
N TYR A 394 -0.54 -18.91 -1.48
CA TYR A 394 0.47 -18.08 -2.13
C TYR A 394 1.69 -17.83 -1.27
N LEU A 395 1.55 -17.61 0.05
CA LEU A 395 2.68 -17.43 0.96
C LEU A 395 3.70 -18.57 0.88
N TYR A 396 3.25 -19.80 0.62
CA TYR A 396 4.11 -20.98 0.56
C TYR A 396 4.53 -21.36 -0.88
N SER A 397 3.95 -20.73 -1.91
CA SER A 397 4.26 -21.02 -3.32
C SER A 397 4.99 -19.89 -4.05
N ASN A 398 5.19 -18.75 -3.39
CA ASN A 398 5.88 -17.60 -3.96
C ASN A 398 7.32 -17.95 -4.32
N SER A 399 7.87 -17.24 -5.31
CA SER A 399 9.25 -17.43 -5.77
C SER A 399 10.07 -16.21 -5.39
N PRO A 400 10.79 -16.24 -4.25
CA PRO A 400 11.45 -15.05 -3.71
C PRO A 400 12.43 -14.44 -4.71
N LEU A 401 13.23 -15.25 -5.41
CA LEU A 401 14.22 -14.74 -6.37
C LEU A 401 13.58 -13.96 -7.50
N VAL A 402 12.49 -14.47 -8.09
CA VAL A 402 11.78 -13.80 -9.19
C VAL A 402 11.11 -12.52 -8.69
N GLU A 403 10.47 -12.57 -7.53
CA GLU A 403 9.79 -11.41 -6.95
C GLU A 403 10.76 -10.29 -6.57
N ILE A 404 11.94 -10.63 -6.02
CA ILE A 404 12.99 -9.66 -5.68
C ILE A 404 13.60 -9.06 -6.95
N GLN A 405 13.94 -9.87 -7.96
CA GLN A 405 14.49 -9.37 -9.24
C GLN A 405 13.53 -8.40 -9.94
N ASN A 406 12.24 -8.75 -9.98
CA ASN A 406 11.22 -7.89 -10.58
C ASN A 406 11.00 -6.60 -9.76
N SER A 407 11.03 -6.69 -8.42
CA SER A 407 10.93 -5.52 -7.54
C SER A 407 12.14 -4.58 -7.72
N GLU A 408 13.35 -5.13 -7.87
CA GLU A 408 14.56 -4.36 -8.15
C GLU A 408 14.46 -3.62 -9.50
N ALA A 409 13.97 -4.30 -10.54
CA ALA A 409 13.75 -3.67 -11.84
C ALA A 409 12.76 -2.50 -11.76
N ILE A 410 11.68 -2.63 -10.97
CA ILE A 410 10.73 -1.55 -10.70
C ILE A 410 11.42 -0.39 -9.98
N ILE A 411 12.15 -0.64 -8.89
CA ILE A 411 12.83 0.42 -8.12
C ILE A 411 13.80 1.21 -9.00
N LYS A 412 14.52 0.52 -9.91
CA LYS A 412 15.44 1.18 -10.85
C LYS A 412 14.73 2.05 -11.88
N ILE A 413 13.52 1.69 -12.30
CA ILE A 413 12.80 2.42 -13.36
C ILE A 413 11.96 3.58 -12.84
N LEU A 414 11.47 3.55 -11.59
CA LEU A 414 10.66 4.63 -11.01
C LEU A 414 11.33 6.03 -11.07
N PRO A 415 12.63 6.20 -10.77
CA PRO A 415 13.31 7.49 -10.93
C PRO A 415 13.38 7.96 -12.39
N GLU A 416 13.56 7.05 -13.34
CA GLU A 416 13.56 7.39 -14.77
C GLU A 416 12.18 7.85 -15.24
N ILE A 417 11.11 7.26 -14.70
CA ILE A 417 9.74 7.71 -14.92
C ILE A 417 9.53 9.13 -14.37
N GLN A 418 10.00 9.42 -13.15
CA GLN A 418 9.93 10.77 -12.59
C GLN A 418 10.68 11.79 -13.46
N LYS A 419 11.89 11.45 -13.95
CA LYS A 419 12.65 12.30 -14.88
C LYS A 419 11.89 12.54 -16.18
N ALA A 420 11.24 11.51 -16.73
CA ALA A 420 10.42 11.65 -17.94
C ALA A 420 9.26 12.63 -17.72
N ILE A 421 8.53 12.51 -16.60
CA ILE A 421 7.45 13.44 -16.22
C ILE A 421 7.97 14.88 -16.09
N VAL A 422 9.13 15.08 -15.44
CA VAL A 422 9.76 16.41 -15.33
C VAL A 422 10.11 16.99 -16.71
N GLY A 423 10.58 16.15 -17.65
CA GLY A 423 10.82 16.57 -19.04
C GLY A 423 9.56 17.10 -19.71
N VAL A 424 8.43 16.46 -19.48
CA VAL A 424 7.12 16.89 -19.98
C VAL A 424 6.66 18.20 -19.35
N VAL A 425 6.82 18.34 -18.04
CA VAL A 425 6.53 19.58 -17.31
C VAL A 425 7.33 20.76 -17.86
N LYS A 426 8.63 20.57 -18.16
CA LYS A 426 9.47 21.61 -18.78
C LYS A 426 8.97 22.03 -20.16
N GLN A 427 8.44 21.08 -20.95
CA GLN A 427 7.85 21.39 -22.24
C GLN A 427 6.53 22.17 -22.11
N VAL A 428 5.68 21.81 -21.14
CA VAL A 428 4.45 22.55 -20.84
C VAL A 428 4.77 23.97 -20.36
N ASP A 429 5.74 24.13 -19.45
CA ASP A 429 6.23 25.44 -19.01
C ASP A 429 6.77 26.29 -20.18
N SER A 430 7.54 25.68 -21.09
CA SER A 430 8.00 26.33 -22.32
C SER A 430 6.84 26.76 -23.23
N ASN A 431 5.81 25.92 -23.39
CA ASN A 431 4.62 26.23 -24.20
C ASN A 431 3.77 27.35 -23.57
N ILE A 432 3.63 27.37 -22.23
CA ILE A 432 3.00 28.46 -21.49
C ILE A 432 3.78 29.75 -21.71
N LYS A 433 5.11 29.73 -21.56
CA LYS A 433 6.01 30.86 -21.85
C LYS A 433 5.78 31.41 -23.27
N CYS A 434 5.71 30.53 -24.28
CA CYS A 434 5.46 30.92 -25.66
C CYS A 434 4.04 31.48 -25.91
N SER A 435 3.01 30.94 -25.27
CA SER A 435 1.62 31.39 -25.39
C SER A 435 1.41 32.76 -24.73
N TYR A 436 1.99 32.98 -23.55
CA TYR A 436 1.95 34.26 -22.83
C TYR A 436 2.72 35.37 -23.55
N ALA A 437 3.90 35.07 -24.10
CA ALA A 437 4.65 36.02 -24.92
C ALA A 437 3.90 36.46 -26.18
N ARG A 438 3.00 35.61 -26.72
CA ARG A 438 2.20 35.89 -27.92
C ARG A 438 0.92 36.69 -27.65
N LYS A 439 0.36 36.69 -26.44
CA LYS A 439 -0.92 37.33 -26.11
C LYS A 439 -0.83 38.75 -25.52
N ASN A 440 0.36 39.22 -25.13
CA ASN A 440 0.49 40.44 -24.34
C ASN A 440 1.15 41.62 -25.09
N SER A 441 0.43 42.19 -26.06
CA SER A 441 0.81 43.48 -26.67
C SER A 441 0.78 44.65 -25.67
N TRP A 442 0.05 44.52 -24.56
CA TRP A 442 -0.10 45.56 -23.52
C TRP A 442 1.14 45.69 -22.61
N ILE A 443 1.89 44.60 -22.37
CA ILE A 443 3.14 44.65 -21.57
C ILE A 443 4.18 45.53 -22.28
N ASP A 444 4.18 45.54 -23.61
CA ASP A 444 5.06 46.42 -24.39
C ASP A 444 4.69 47.90 -24.25
N GLU A 445 3.41 48.23 -24.12
CA GLU A 445 2.97 49.61 -23.87
C GLU A 445 3.33 50.08 -22.47
N ASP A 446 3.17 49.25 -21.45
CA ASP A 446 3.49 49.62 -20.07
C ASP A 446 5.00 49.64 -19.83
N LEU A 447 5.76 48.71 -20.41
CA LEU A 447 7.22 48.79 -20.42
C LEU A 447 7.70 50.09 -21.07
N LYS A 448 7.06 50.55 -22.17
CA LYS A 448 7.38 51.86 -22.78
C LYS A 448 7.09 53.04 -21.85
N LYS A 449 5.96 53.04 -21.15
CA LYS A 449 5.59 54.12 -20.21
C LYS A 449 6.53 54.18 -19.01
N ILE A 450 6.99 53.04 -18.54
CA ILE A 450 7.73 52.90 -17.28
C ILE A 450 9.26 52.93 -17.50
N ALA A 451 9.74 52.58 -18.70
CA ALA A 451 11.16 52.57 -19.07
C ALA A 451 11.96 53.85 -18.75
N PRO A 452 11.39 55.08 -18.84
CA PRO A 452 12.08 56.30 -18.43
C PRO A 452 12.37 56.37 -16.92
N TYR A 453 11.58 55.67 -16.11
CA TYR A 453 11.61 55.71 -14.64
C TYR A 453 12.22 54.46 -14.02
N ARG A 454 12.77 53.55 -14.84
CA ARG A 454 13.26 52.21 -14.44
C ARG A 454 14.29 52.17 -13.31
N ASN A 455 15.00 53.28 -13.07
CA ASN A 455 16.01 53.38 -12.02
C ASN A 455 15.46 53.96 -10.71
N GLN A 456 14.18 54.36 -10.66
CA GLN A 456 13.58 54.87 -9.42
C GLN A 456 13.29 53.71 -8.46
N PRO A 457 13.59 53.85 -7.15
CA PRO A 457 13.50 52.74 -6.19
C PRO A 457 12.14 52.03 -6.14
N ARG A 458 11.03 52.77 -6.31
CA ARG A 458 9.66 52.21 -6.30
C ARG A 458 9.20 51.62 -7.63
N VAL A 459 9.89 51.96 -8.72
CA VAL A 459 9.50 51.62 -10.10
C VAL A 459 10.37 50.50 -10.66
N LYS A 460 11.59 50.35 -10.13
CA LYS A 460 12.55 49.33 -10.54
C LYS A 460 11.98 47.91 -10.41
N SER A 461 11.42 47.56 -9.25
CA SER A 461 10.83 46.24 -9.01
C SER A 461 9.63 45.96 -9.93
N VAL A 462 8.82 46.99 -10.23
CA VAL A 462 7.70 46.88 -11.18
C VAL A 462 8.22 46.66 -12.61
N TYR A 463 9.25 47.41 -13.01
CA TYR A 463 9.86 47.32 -14.34
C TYR A 463 10.57 45.96 -14.55
N GLU A 464 11.31 45.48 -13.56
CA GLU A 464 11.96 44.17 -13.58
C GLU A 464 10.94 43.03 -13.62
N SER A 465 9.86 43.14 -12.85
CA SER A 465 8.76 42.18 -12.91
C SER A 465 8.08 42.15 -14.28
N LEU A 466 7.79 43.31 -14.89
CA LEU A 466 7.20 43.39 -16.23
C LEU A 466 8.11 42.79 -17.32
N LEU A 467 9.44 42.94 -17.19
CA LEU A 467 10.40 42.29 -18.08
C LEU A 467 10.40 40.76 -17.94
N LEU A 468 10.27 40.25 -16.72
CA LEU A 468 10.17 38.82 -16.45
C LEU A 468 8.84 38.25 -16.95
N LEU A 469 7.73 38.97 -16.76
CA LEU A 469 6.43 38.62 -17.33
C LEU A 469 6.46 38.57 -18.86
N LYS A 470 7.17 39.50 -19.51
CA LYS A 470 7.36 39.49 -20.98
C LYS A 470 8.13 38.26 -21.47
N LYS A 471 9.06 37.74 -20.67
CA LYS A 471 9.81 36.51 -20.95
C LYS A 471 9.06 35.24 -20.58
N GLY A 472 7.85 35.36 -20.01
CA GLY A 472 7.08 34.23 -19.50
C GLY A 472 7.60 33.67 -18.17
N GLU A 473 8.51 34.37 -17.49
CA GLU A 473 9.06 33.98 -16.17
C GLU A 473 8.13 34.45 -15.04
N ILE A 474 6.91 33.89 -15.02
CA ILE A 474 5.81 34.35 -14.16
C ILE A 474 6.14 34.26 -12.66
N MET A 475 6.77 33.17 -12.22
CA MET A 475 7.05 32.93 -10.79
C MET A 475 8.11 33.88 -10.23
N GLU A 476 9.17 34.11 -10.99
CA GLU A 476 10.24 35.06 -10.67
C GLU A 476 9.71 36.51 -10.71
N ALA A 477 8.88 36.85 -11.69
CA ALA A 477 8.24 38.16 -11.77
C ALA A 477 7.39 38.48 -10.52
N ILE A 478 6.67 37.48 -10.01
CA ILE A 478 5.80 37.63 -8.84
C ILE A 478 6.61 37.79 -7.55
N LYS A 479 7.75 37.10 -7.40
CA LYS A 479 8.63 37.27 -6.24
C LYS A 479 9.11 38.71 -6.09
N ILE A 480 9.49 39.36 -7.20
CA ILE A 480 9.97 40.75 -7.19
C ILE A 480 8.88 41.76 -6.78
N LEU A 481 7.60 41.45 -7.05
CA LEU A 481 6.47 42.32 -6.68
C LEU A 481 6.00 42.15 -5.24
N LYS A 482 6.44 41.11 -4.52
CA LYS A 482 6.09 40.91 -3.10
C LYS A 482 6.88 41.83 -2.16
N ASP A 483 7.95 42.46 -2.66
CA ASP A 483 8.85 43.35 -1.92
C ASP A 483 8.52 44.84 -2.12
N ILE A 484 7.35 45.15 -2.68
CA ILE A 484 6.76 46.51 -2.80
C ILE A 484 5.57 46.59 -1.85
#